data_AF-A0A7R9CDK4-F1
#
_entry.id   AF-A0A7R9CDK4-F1
#
_cell.length_a   1.000
_cell.length_b   1.000
_cell.length_c   1.000
_cell.angle_alpha   90.00
_cell.angle_beta   90.00
_cell.angle_gamma   90.00
#
_symmetry.space_group_name_H-M   'P 1'
#
loop_
_entity.id
_entity.type
_entity.pdbx_description
1 polymer ?
#
loop_
_entity_poly.entity_id
_entity_poly.type
_entity_poly.pdbx_seq_one_letter_code
_entity_poly.pdbx_strand_id
1 'polypeptide(L)'
;MTVKETTKTASYWGIVIAGFGLTGVLFYAIFNELFSSKSPNSVYGRSLERCLNDPRVKDALGEPIKGFGEETRRGRRRHVSHLNYERDGKKYLRMKFYLQGIRQKATVHLEMMENNRGKFEYRYLFAQLDDYPRSSIILEDNRYNEPSSVDINKAFETL
;
A
#
# COMPACT_ATOMS: atom_id res chain seq x y z
N MET A 1 -37.11 -26.97 41.26
CA MET A 1 -36.73 -25.70 40.62
C MET A 1 -35.75 -25.97 39.47
N THR A 2 -35.93 -25.24 38.36
CA THR A 2 -34.92 -24.90 37.33
C THR A 2 -34.22 -26.01 36.53
N VAL A 3 -34.89 -26.64 35.55
CA VAL A 3 -34.18 -27.34 34.44
C VAL A 3 -34.79 -27.10 33.05
N LYS A 4 -35.94 -26.41 32.91
CA LYS A 4 -36.59 -26.23 31.59
C LYS A 4 -36.13 -25.02 30.76
N GLU A 5 -35.26 -24.17 31.30
CA GLU A 5 -34.84 -22.94 30.61
C GLU A 5 -33.46 -23.05 29.93
N THR A 6 -32.64 -24.03 30.33
CA THR A 6 -31.26 -24.17 29.86
C THR A 6 -31.16 -24.61 28.39
N THR A 7 -32.18 -25.31 27.87
CA THR A 7 -32.22 -25.75 26.47
C THR A 7 -32.46 -24.60 25.49
N LYS A 8 -33.25 -23.59 25.90
CA LYS A 8 -33.54 -22.43 25.05
C LYS A 8 -32.29 -21.56 24.91
N THR A 9 -31.57 -21.32 25.99
CA THR A 9 -30.33 -20.51 25.99
C THR A 9 -29.23 -21.14 25.11
N ALA A 10 -29.07 -22.47 25.16
CA ALA A 10 -28.10 -23.17 24.31
C ALA A 10 -28.39 -23.00 22.80
N SER A 11 -29.67 -23.02 22.40
CA SER A 11 -30.04 -22.80 20.98
C SER A 11 -29.73 -21.38 20.49
N TYR A 12 -29.91 -20.36 21.34
CA TYR A 12 -29.60 -18.98 20.96
C TYR A 12 -28.10 -18.76 20.79
N TRP A 13 -27.26 -19.31 21.68
CA TRP A 13 -25.80 -19.25 21.53
C TRP A 13 -25.30 -19.98 20.28
N GLY A 14 -25.93 -21.09 19.89
CA GLY A 14 -25.63 -21.79 18.64
C GLY A 14 -25.85 -20.92 17.40
N ILE A 15 -26.96 -20.18 17.35
CA ILE A 15 -27.28 -19.25 16.26
C ILE A 15 -26.28 -18.08 16.24
N VAL A 16 -25.92 -17.54 17.41
CA VAL A 16 -24.95 -16.45 17.52
C VAL A 16 -23.57 -16.88 17.00
N ILE A 17 -23.07 -18.05 17.41
CA ILE A 17 -21.77 -18.58 16.95
C ILE A 17 -21.81 -18.85 15.44
N ALA A 18 -22.90 -19.41 14.92
CA ALA A 18 -23.06 -19.63 13.48
C ALA A 18 -23.04 -18.31 12.69
N GLY A 19 -23.70 -17.28 13.20
CA GLY A 19 -23.71 -15.94 12.61
C GLY A 19 -22.31 -15.32 12.57
N PHE A 20 -21.57 -15.36 13.69
CA PHE A 20 -20.19 -14.88 13.75
C PHE A 20 -19.22 -15.72 12.91
N GLY A 21 -19.45 -17.02 12.79
CA GLY A 21 -18.66 -17.89 11.90
C GLY A 21 -18.82 -17.49 10.44
N LEU A 22 -20.06 -17.34 9.97
CA LEU A 22 -20.34 -16.96 8.57
C LEU A 22 -19.83 -15.56 8.25
N THR A 23 -20.12 -14.58 9.12
CA THR A 23 -19.60 -13.22 8.95
C THR A 23 -18.09 -13.18 9.06
N GLY A 24 -17.47 -13.94 9.97
CA GLY A 24 -16.02 -14.06 10.09
C GLY A 24 -15.35 -14.61 8.84
N VAL A 25 -15.92 -15.64 8.20
CA VAL A 25 -15.40 -16.21 6.95
C VAL A 25 -15.52 -15.22 5.79
N LEU A 26 -16.68 -14.57 5.63
CA LEU A 26 -16.88 -13.58 4.57
C LEU A 26 -16.00 -12.35 4.78
N PHE A 27 -15.90 -11.88 6.02
CA PHE A 27 -15.03 -10.78 6.41
C PHE A 27 -13.57 -11.13 6.16
N TYR A 28 -13.13 -12.36 6.51
CA TYR A 28 -11.79 -12.85 6.21
C TYR A 28 -11.52 -12.91 4.71
N ALA A 29 -12.47 -13.40 3.90
CA ALA A 29 -12.32 -13.45 2.45
C ALA A 29 -12.19 -12.04 1.85
N ILE A 30 -13.04 -11.10 2.26
CA ILE A 30 -13.00 -9.70 1.81
C ILE A 30 -11.70 -9.02 2.25
N PHE A 31 -11.28 -9.22 3.51
CA PHE A 31 -10.01 -8.70 4.01
C PHE A 31 -8.85 -9.31 3.24
N ASN A 32 -8.83 -10.61 3.02
CA ASN A 32 -7.75 -11.23 2.28
C ASN A 32 -7.73 -10.74 0.83
N GLU A 33 -8.88 -10.57 0.15
CA GLU A 33 -8.94 -10.04 -1.21
C GLU A 33 -8.46 -8.56 -1.28
N LEU A 34 -8.95 -7.71 -0.37
CA LEU A 34 -8.61 -6.28 -0.32
C LEU A 34 -7.18 -6.01 0.16
N PHE A 35 -6.68 -6.82 1.10
CA PHE A 35 -5.33 -6.73 1.64
C PHE A 35 -4.31 -7.63 0.91
N SER A 36 -4.74 -8.50 -0.03
CA SER A 36 -3.87 -9.30 -0.91
C SER A 36 -3.28 -8.48 -2.06
N SER A 37 -2.84 -7.26 -1.74
CA SER A 37 -1.83 -6.52 -2.50
C SER A 37 -2.33 -5.65 -3.67
N LYS A 38 -3.63 -5.58 -3.98
CA LYS A 38 -4.11 -4.81 -5.14
C LYS A 38 -4.85 -3.51 -4.82
N SER A 39 -5.25 -3.27 -3.56
CA SER A 39 -5.98 -2.05 -3.22
C SER A 39 -5.02 -0.88 -2.93
N PRO A 40 -5.28 0.34 -3.43
CA PRO A 40 -4.44 1.51 -3.15
C PRO A 40 -4.24 1.77 -1.64
N ASN A 41 -5.26 1.51 -0.82
CA ASN A 41 -5.16 1.69 0.63
C ASN A 41 -4.21 0.69 1.29
N SER A 42 -4.20 -0.57 0.84
CA SER A 42 -3.24 -1.57 1.35
C SER A 42 -1.80 -1.21 0.98
N VAL A 43 -1.60 -0.71 -0.25
CA VAL A 43 -0.30 -0.23 -0.73
C VAL A 43 0.17 0.99 0.05
N TYR A 44 -0.73 1.94 0.33
CA TYR A 44 -0.45 3.08 1.19
C TYR A 44 0.01 2.63 2.58
N GLY A 45 -0.76 1.77 3.26
CA GLY A 45 -0.44 1.30 4.61
C GLY A 45 0.92 0.61 4.69
N ARG A 46 1.20 -0.31 3.76
CA ARG A 46 2.50 -1.02 3.69
C ARG A 46 3.67 -0.08 3.41
N SER A 47 3.47 0.89 2.50
CA SER A 47 4.52 1.85 2.15
C SER A 47 4.80 2.81 3.29
N LEU A 48 3.75 3.26 3.99
CA LEU A 48 3.85 4.10 5.18
C LEU A 48 4.62 3.38 6.29
N GLU A 49 4.26 2.13 6.59
CA GLU A 49 4.95 1.33 7.60
C GLU A 49 6.44 1.15 7.26
N ARG A 50 6.77 0.91 5.99
CA ARG A 50 8.17 0.86 5.54
C ARG A 50 8.91 2.18 5.75
N CYS A 51 8.29 3.31 5.42
CA CYS A 51 8.88 4.62 5.69
C CYS A 51 9.06 4.88 7.19
N LEU A 52 8.10 4.49 8.02
CA LEU A 52 8.18 4.65 9.47
C LEU A 52 9.23 3.74 10.10
N ASN A 53 9.52 2.57 9.52
CA ASN A 53 10.52 1.65 10.05
C ASN A 53 11.95 1.95 9.56
N ASP A 54 12.13 2.80 8.55
CA ASP A 54 13.45 3.16 8.04
C ASP A 54 14.14 4.19 8.95
N PRO A 55 15.34 3.88 9.50
CA PRO A 55 16.04 4.79 10.41
C PRO A 55 16.44 6.10 9.74
N ARG A 56 16.73 6.11 8.43
CA ARG A 56 17.10 7.34 7.70
C ARG A 56 15.94 8.31 7.63
N VAL A 57 14.73 7.78 7.42
CA VAL A 57 13.49 8.58 7.42
C VAL A 57 13.20 9.09 8.84
N LYS A 58 13.37 8.25 9.87
CA LYS A 58 13.22 8.66 11.27
C LYS A 58 14.15 9.80 11.66
N ASP A 59 15.43 9.69 11.33
CA ASP A 59 16.44 10.67 11.68
C ASP A 59 16.20 12.02 10.99
N ALA A 60 15.76 11.97 9.72
CA ALA A 60 15.48 13.16 8.93
C ALA A 60 14.20 13.90 9.37
N LEU A 61 13.10 13.18 9.58
CA LEU A 61 11.81 13.81 9.92
C LEU A 61 11.66 14.09 11.43
N GLY A 62 12.23 13.24 12.27
CA GLY A 62 12.07 13.25 13.72
C GLY A 62 10.72 12.70 14.20
N GLU A 63 10.74 11.88 15.24
CA GLU A 63 9.54 11.29 15.86
C GLU A 63 8.78 12.32 16.74
N PRO A 64 7.43 12.27 16.81
CA PRO A 64 6.53 11.36 16.10
C PRO A 64 6.28 11.76 14.64
N ILE A 65 6.18 10.76 13.75
CA ILE A 65 5.93 10.94 12.33
C ILE A 65 4.46 10.62 12.02
N LYS A 66 3.79 11.51 11.29
CA LYS A 66 2.41 11.34 10.81
C LYS A 66 2.39 11.23 9.30
N GLY A 67 1.62 10.27 8.78
CA GLY A 67 1.35 10.13 7.35
C GLY A 67 -0.01 10.69 6.97
N PHE A 68 -0.09 11.38 5.83
CA PHE A 68 -1.35 11.90 5.26
C PHE A 68 -1.41 11.69 3.74
N GLY A 69 -2.61 11.49 3.21
CA GLY A 69 -2.85 11.44 1.77
C GLY A 69 -2.82 12.83 1.10
N GLU A 70 -3.03 12.87 -0.22
CA GLU A 70 -3.04 14.14 -0.96
C GLU A 70 -4.24 15.01 -0.57
N GLU A 71 -3.94 16.24 -0.15
CA GLU A 71 -4.94 17.24 0.19
C GLU A 71 -5.48 17.84 -1.11
N THR A 72 -6.76 17.61 -1.41
CA THR A 72 -7.38 18.31 -2.54
C THR A 72 -7.30 19.82 -2.29
N ARG A 73 -7.08 20.61 -3.36
CA ARG A 73 -6.96 22.08 -3.37
C ARG A 73 -8.12 22.85 -2.68
N ARG A 74 -9.18 22.14 -2.25
CA ARG A 74 -10.37 22.65 -1.53
C ARG A 74 -10.51 22.12 -0.08
N GLY A 75 -9.46 21.58 0.53
CA GLY A 75 -9.46 21.18 1.94
C GLY A 75 -10.28 19.92 2.27
N ARG A 76 -10.64 19.09 1.28
CA ARG A 76 -11.23 17.76 1.54
C ARG A 76 -10.13 16.70 1.54
N ARG A 77 -9.87 16.12 2.72
CA ARG A 77 -8.88 15.07 2.98
C ARG A 77 -9.46 13.68 2.78
N ARG A 78 -9.61 13.18 1.54
CA ARG A 78 -10.18 11.83 1.34
C ARG A 78 -9.55 10.91 0.29
N HIS A 79 -8.63 11.33 -0.58
CA HIS A 79 -8.06 10.39 -1.54
C HIS A 79 -6.54 10.52 -1.65
N VAL A 80 -5.86 9.41 -1.41
CA VAL A 80 -4.48 9.22 -1.84
C VAL A 80 -4.47 9.32 -3.37
N SER A 81 -3.63 10.18 -3.94
CA SER A 81 -3.51 10.28 -5.39
C SER A 81 -2.84 9.01 -5.89
N HIS A 82 -3.68 8.13 -6.42
CA HIS A 82 -3.29 6.88 -7.03
C HIS A 82 -3.65 6.94 -8.51
N LEU A 83 -2.68 6.65 -9.36
CA LEU A 83 -2.91 6.48 -10.79
C LEU A 83 -2.67 5.00 -11.12
N ASN A 84 -3.75 4.32 -11.48
CA ASN A 84 -3.66 2.99 -12.08
C ASN A 84 -3.53 3.20 -13.59
N TYR A 85 -2.46 2.68 -14.18
CA TYR A 85 -2.27 2.71 -15.63
C TYR A 85 -1.72 1.37 -16.10
N GLU A 86 -1.92 1.07 -17.37
CA GLU A 86 -1.42 -0.15 -18.00
C GLU A 86 -0.36 0.23 -19.04
N ARG A 87 0.76 -0.47 -19.03
CA ARG A 87 1.84 -0.30 -20.00
C ARG A 87 2.42 -1.66 -20.32
N ASP A 88 2.57 -1.97 -21.61
CA ASP A 88 3.15 -3.23 -22.10
C ASP A 88 2.44 -4.48 -21.52
N GLY A 89 1.11 -4.40 -21.35
CA GLY A 89 0.27 -5.47 -20.78
C GLY A 89 0.43 -5.68 -19.28
N LYS A 90 1.14 -4.79 -18.58
CA LYS A 90 1.37 -4.84 -17.13
C LYS A 90 0.71 -3.66 -16.44
N LYS A 91 0.10 -3.92 -15.29
CA LYS A 91 -0.57 -2.88 -14.49
C LYS A 91 0.43 -2.21 -13.57
N TYR A 92 0.39 -0.89 -13.57
CA TYR A 92 1.19 -0.04 -12.70
C TYR A 92 0.25 0.74 -11.78
N LEU A 93 0.71 0.93 -10.55
CA LEU A 93 0.08 1.75 -9.52
C LEU A 93 1.10 2.78 -9.06
N ARG A 94 0.89 4.03 -9.45
CA ARG A 94 1.69 5.16 -8.96
C ARG A 94 0.94 5.89 -7.87
N MET A 95 1.64 6.23 -6.79
CA MET A 95 1.04 6.87 -5.64
C MET A 95 1.97 7.93 -5.04
N LYS A 96 1.37 8.98 -4.49
CA LYS A 96 2.05 10.03 -3.74
C LYS A 96 1.32 10.29 -2.42
N PHE A 97 2.08 10.42 -1.34
CA PHE A 97 1.56 10.81 -0.03
C PHE A 97 2.60 11.64 0.74
N TYR A 98 2.20 12.15 1.89
CA TYR A 98 2.99 13.10 2.67
C TYR A 98 3.29 12.53 4.06
N LEU A 99 4.49 12.82 4.54
CA LEU A 99 4.95 12.55 5.89
C LEU A 99 5.27 13.87 6.58
N GLN A 100 4.96 13.96 7.87
CA GLN A 100 5.33 15.08 8.71
C GLN A 100 5.87 14.55 10.02
N GLY A 101 7.14 14.85 10.27
CA GLY A 101 7.74 14.71 11.60
C GLY A 101 7.76 16.04 12.34
N ILE A 102 8.47 16.05 13.46
CA ILE A 102 8.67 17.25 14.27
C ILE A 102 9.66 18.24 13.66
N ARG A 103 10.64 17.75 12.89
CA ARG A 103 11.71 18.56 12.29
C ARG A 103 11.31 19.02 10.90
N GLN A 104 10.89 18.07 10.07
CA GLN A 104 10.67 18.30 8.65
C GLN A 104 9.45 17.54 8.10
N LYS A 105 9.05 17.94 6.90
CA LYS A 105 8.05 17.27 6.08
C LYS A 105 8.73 16.59 4.91
N ALA A 106 8.11 15.52 4.44
CA ALA A 106 8.57 14.81 3.26
C ALA A 106 7.41 14.38 2.37
N THR A 107 7.64 14.44 1.07
CA THR A 107 6.74 13.89 0.07
C THR A 107 7.25 12.52 -0.35
N VAL A 108 6.45 11.47 -0.15
CA VAL A 108 6.78 10.11 -0.56
C VAL A 108 6.20 9.83 -1.92
N HIS A 109 7.06 9.34 -2.82
CA HIS A 109 6.70 8.88 -4.14
C HIS A 109 6.93 7.39 -4.24
N LEU A 110 5.93 6.68 -4.73
CA LEU A 110 6.04 5.25 -4.99
C LEU A 110 5.40 4.87 -6.32
N GLU A 111 5.93 3.82 -6.90
CA GLU A 111 5.33 3.14 -8.04
C GLU A 111 5.48 1.65 -7.86
N MET A 112 4.38 0.93 -8.04
CA MET A 112 4.33 -0.52 -8.02
C MET A 112 3.92 -1.05 -9.38
N MET A 113 4.40 -2.24 -9.70
CA MET A 113 4.17 -2.93 -10.95
C MET A 113 3.65 -4.33 -10.66
N GLU A 114 2.66 -4.79 -11.42
CA GLU A 114 2.15 -6.16 -11.35
C GLU A 114 3.12 -7.09 -12.08
N ASN A 115 3.69 -8.04 -11.34
CA ASN A 115 4.51 -9.10 -11.89
C ASN A 115 3.67 -10.19 -12.56
N ASN A 116 4.31 -11.07 -13.32
CA ASN A 116 3.67 -12.19 -14.01
C ASN A 116 2.88 -13.14 -13.08
N ARG A 117 3.12 -13.07 -11.75
CA ARG A 117 2.40 -13.82 -10.71
C ARG A 117 1.17 -13.08 -10.15
N GLY A 118 0.82 -11.92 -10.70
CA GLY A 118 -0.28 -11.07 -10.24
C GLY A 118 -0.02 -10.34 -8.91
N LYS A 119 1.24 -10.26 -8.47
CA LYS A 119 1.65 -9.55 -7.25
C LYS A 119 2.21 -8.17 -7.60
N PHE A 120 1.86 -7.16 -6.80
CA PHE A 120 2.45 -5.83 -6.91
C PHE A 120 3.82 -5.80 -6.22
N GLU A 121 4.84 -5.41 -6.96
CA GLU A 121 6.19 -5.17 -6.47
C GLU A 121 6.58 -3.72 -6.67
N TYR A 122 7.38 -3.17 -5.75
CA TYR A 122 7.83 -1.79 -5.86
C TYR A 122 8.84 -1.67 -6.99
N ARG A 123 8.54 -0.77 -7.94
CA ARG A 123 9.51 -0.30 -8.91
C ARG A 123 10.42 0.74 -8.27
N TYR A 124 9.84 1.65 -7.50
CA TYR A 124 10.58 2.56 -6.63
C TYR A 124 9.73 2.99 -5.43
N LEU A 125 10.40 3.34 -4.34
CA LEU A 125 9.85 3.97 -3.14
C LEU A 125 10.91 4.91 -2.57
N PHE A 126 10.62 6.21 -2.53
CA PHE A 126 11.53 7.19 -1.93
C PHE A 126 10.77 8.32 -1.24
N ALA A 127 11.36 8.85 -0.19
CA ALA A 127 10.88 10.02 0.56
C ALA A 127 11.74 11.23 0.20
N GLN A 128 11.12 12.27 -0.35
CA GLN A 128 11.78 13.54 -0.66
C GLN A 128 11.52 14.54 0.47
N LEU A 129 12.57 15.07 1.09
CA LEU A 129 12.43 16.13 2.10
C LEU A 129 12.00 17.43 1.42
N ASP A 130 11.07 18.13 2.05
CA ASP A 130 10.54 19.40 1.54
C ASP A 130 11.50 20.57 1.82
N ASP A 131 12.34 20.45 2.84
CA ASP A 131 13.27 21.49 3.29
C ASP A 131 14.54 21.56 2.42
N TYR A 132 15.25 22.69 2.46
CA TYR A 132 16.47 22.89 1.68
C TYR A 132 17.71 22.45 2.49
N PRO A 133 18.63 21.65 1.92
CA PRO A 133 18.61 21.07 0.58
C PRO A 133 17.61 19.91 0.46
N ARG A 134 16.88 19.88 -0.67
CA ARG A 134 15.91 18.81 -0.98
C ARG A 134 16.63 17.49 -1.21
N SER A 135 16.86 16.76 -0.14
CA SER A 135 17.43 15.41 -0.20
C SER A 135 16.33 14.38 -0.36
N SER A 136 16.61 13.32 -1.09
CA SER A 136 15.73 12.16 -1.23
C SER A 136 16.34 10.95 -0.57
N ILE A 137 15.54 10.28 0.26
CA ILE A 137 15.87 9.02 0.91
C ILE A 137 15.24 7.93 0.07
N ILE A 138 16.06 7.11 -0.57
CA ILE A 138 15.62 5.99 -1.41
C ILE A 138 15.48 4.76 -0.50
N LEU A 139 14.26 4.23 -0.41
CA LEU A 139 13.96 3.01 0.37
C LEU A 139 14.06 1.78 -0.53
N GLU A 140 13.46 1.86 -1.72
CA GLU A 140 13.57 0.81 -2.73
C GLU A 140 13.72 1.42 -4.12
N ASP A 141 14.59 0.82 -4.93
CA ASP A 141 14.80 1.22 -6.32
C ASP A 141 15.11 -0.01 -7.16
N ASN A 142 14.08 -0.53 -7.83
CA ASN A 142 14.15 -1.68 -8.72
C ASN A 142 14.00 -1.25 -10.19
N ARG A 143 14.23 0.03 -10.51
CA ARG A 143 14.07 0.57 -11.88
C ARG A 143 14.97 -0.12 -12.90
N TYR A 144 16.08 -0.70 -12.47
CA TYR A 144 17.05 -1.39 -13.33
C TYR A 144 16.72 -2.87 -13.59
N ASN A 145 15.72 -3.44 -12.91
CA ASN A 145 15.32 -4.84 -13.08
C ASN A 145 14.24 -5.03 -14.15
N GLU A 146 13.85 -3.97 -14.87
CA GLU A 146 13.03 -4.12 -16.06
C GLU A 146 13.92 -4.54 -17.24
N PRO A 147 13.65 -5.69 -17.90
CA PRO A 147 14.24 -5.96 -19.19
C PRO A 147 13.68 -4.89 -20.15
N SER A 148 14.51 -3.92 -20.48
CA SER A 148 14.26 -2.96 -21.56
C SER A 148 13.90 -3.74 -22.83
N SER A 149 12.63 -3.71 -23.24
CA SER A 149 12.17 -4.27 -24.52
C SER A 149 12.57 -3.37 -25.69
N VAL A 150 13.86 -3.01 -25.75
CA VAL A 150 14.47 -2.21 -26.80
C VAL A 150 15.87 -2.80 -27.07
N ASP A 151 15.92 -4.09 -27.39
CA ASP A 151 17.06 -4.68 -28.10
C ASP A 151 16.99 -4.23 -29.57
N ILE A 152 17.34 -2.97 -29.83
CA ILE A 152 17.49 -2.43 -31.20
C ILE A 152 18.59 -3.20 -31.98
N ASN A 153 19.48 -3.89 -31.27
CA ASN A 153 20.60 -4.60 -31.88
C ASN A 153 20.25 -5.98 -32.48
N LYS A 154 19.02 -6.49 -32.31
CA LYS A 154 18.61 -7.77 -32.94
C LYS A 154 18.00 -7.64 -34.33
N ALA A 155 17.72 -6.43 -34.81
CA ALA A 155 17.15 -6.21 -36.15
C ALA A 155 18.21 -6.02 -37.25
N PHE A 156 19.48 -5.87 -36.90
CA PHE A 156 20.57 -5.58 -37.85
C PHE A 156 21.52 -6.76 -38.13
N GLU A 157 21.38 -7.90 -37.45
CA GLU A 157 22.17 -9.12 -37.73
C GLU A 157 21.45 -10.14 -38.63
N THR A 158 20.32 -9.78 -39.24
CA THR A 158 19.60 -10.66 -40.19
C THR A 158 19.48 -10.06 -41.59
N LEU A 159 20.41 -9.17 -41.95
CA LEU A 159 20.70 -8.75 -43.32
C LEU A 159 22.17 -9.07 -43.63
#